data_AF-A0A0B7GV67-F1
#
_entry.id   AF-A0A0B7GV67-F1
#
_cell.length_a   1.000
_cell.length_b   1.000
_cell.length_c   1.000
_cell.angle_alpha   90.00
_cell.angle_beta   90.00
_cell.angle_gamma   90.00
#
_symmetry.space_group_name_H-M   'P 1'
#
loop_
_entity.id
_entity.type
_entity.pdbx_description
1 polymer ?
#
loop_
_entity_poly.entity_id
_entity_poly.type
_entity_poly.pdbx_seq_one_letter_code
_entity_poly.pdbx_strand_id
1 'polypeptide(L)'
;MTDNHIHIGTFYNTYYDAKTVFGVLKESGVDEFYYSSTTSGMAFNTALDLMSIYEDIKKEITEAQAVAESLSLKAHPLYWVIPELHYTGLEVQTVLQEIPYEGFKLHPRANKWDLQNSQTRDLAHGVFKTADELKLPVLIHTGYDDDRADLFEEFFASAPNAKIILAHCRPLETTLRLLGEYKNVFCDTAFVSRRDIKKICSAGFTDKILFGSDFPITVFLYHAYGKWL
;
A
#
# COMPACT_ATOMS: atom_id res chain seq x y z
N MET A 1 6.39 2.84 -17.76
CA MET A 1 5.73 1.67 -17.13
C MET A 1 5.34 2.05 -15.72
N THR A 2 4.13 1.67 -15.27
CA THR A 2 3.61 2.03 -13.94
C THR A 2 3.78 0.90 -12.92
N ASP A 3 4.46 1.15 -11.81
CA ASP A 3 4.54 0.23 -10.66
C ASP A 3 3.59 0.67 -9.53
N ASN A 4 2.61 -0.16 -9.20
CA ASN A 4 1.56 0.20 -8.24
C ASN A 4 1.93 -0.11 -6.78
N HIS A 5 3.16 -0.59 -6.52
CA HIS A 5 3.55 -1.02 -5.18
C HIS A 5 5.06 -0.87 -4.96
N ILE A 6 5.47 0.27 -4.42
CA ILE A 6 6.85 0.61 -4.07
C ILE A 6 6.94 1.06 -2.61
N HIS A 7 8.13 0.91 -2.03
CA HIS A 7 8.44 1.39 -0.69
C HIS A 7 9.68 2.28 -0.63
N ILE A 8 9.66 3.21 0.32
CA ILE A 8 10.81 3.97 0.83
C ILE A 8 10.79 3.94 2.36
N GLY A 9 11.77 4.54 3.02
CA GLY A 9 11.78 4.69 4.47
C GLY A 9 12.43 3.50 5.17
N THR A 10 12.16 3.35 6.47
CA THR A 10 12.81 2.36 7.31
C THR A 10 12.06 1.05 7.30
N PHE A 11 12.74 -0.05 6.96
CA PHE A 11 12.22 -1.40 7.03
C PHE A 11 13.17 -2.25 7.89
N TYR A 12 12.68 -2.71 9.05
CA TYR A 12 13.50 -3.30 10.11
C TYR A 12 14.69 -2.40 10.48
N ASN A 13 15.91 -2.79 10.12
CA ASN A 13 17.17 -2.11 10.43
C ASN A 13 17.79 -1.42 9.21
N THR A 14 17.05 -1.30 8.11
CA THR A 14 17.56 -0.74 6.84
C THR A 14 16.70 0.44 6.42
N TYR A 15 17.33 1.56 6.08
CA TYR A 15 16.67 2.73 5.52
C TYR A 15 16.84 2.76 4.00
N TYR A 16 15.73 2.89 3.28
CA TYR A 16 15.68 3.00 1.82
C TYR A 16 15.32 4.43 1.42
N ASP A 17 16.34 5.21 1.06
CA ASP A 17 16.14 6.58 0.63
C ASP A 17 15.55 6.66 -0.78
N ALA A 18 14.72 7.68 -1.02
CA ALA A 18 14.03 7.86 -2.29
C ALA A 18 14.98 8.07 -3.48
N LYS A 19 16.15 8.68 -3.28
CA LYS A 19 17.11 8.93 -4.36
C LYS A 19 17.65 7.61 -4.91
N THR A 20 18.02 6.68 -4.04
CA THR A 20 18.46 5.34 -4.43
C THR A 20 17.32 4.56 -5.06
N VAL A 21 16.16 4.49 -4.39
CA VAL A 21 15.01 3.70 -4.86
C VAL A 21 14.53 4.19 -6.23
N PHE A 22 14.28 5.49 -6.38
CA PHE A 22 13.72 6.05 -7.61
C PHE A 22 14.74 6.08 -8.75
N GLY A 23 16.04 6.19 -8.44
CA GLY A 23 17.10 6.02 -9.42
C GLY A 23 17.07 4.63 -10.07
N VAL A 24 16.96 3.57 -9.27
CA VAL A 24 16.86 2.19 -9.77
C VAL A 24 15.59 1.98 -10.59
N LEU A 25 14.45 2.54 -10.16
CA LEU A 25 13.19 2.47 -10.91
C LEU A 25 13.33 3.10 -12.30
N LYS A 26 13.93 4.30 -12.36
CA LYS A 26 14.20 5.01 -13.63
C LYS A 26 15.10 4.21 -14.56
N GLU A 27 16.20 3.66 -14.03
CA GLU A 27 17.12 2.82 -14.81
C GLU A 27 16.45 1.52 -15.30
N SER A 28 15.43 1.05 -14.59
CA SER A 28 14.63 -0.12 -14.94
C SER A 28 13.45 0.18 -15.89
N GLY A 29 13.28 1.43 -16.34
CA GLY A 29 12.22 1.84 -17.25
C GLY A 29 10.84 2.06 -16.59
N VAL A 30 10.80 2.17 -15.25
CA VAL A 30 9.62 2.61 -14.50
C VAL A 30 9.64 4.14 -14.42
N ASP A 31 8.62 4.78 -14.99
CA ASP A 31 8.48 6.24 -15.09
C ASP A 31 7.31 6.78 -14.25
N GLU A 32 6.46 5.89 -13.76
CA GLU A 32 5.32 6.19 -12.90
C GLU A 32 5.21 5.13 -11.81
N PHE A 33 4.94 5.53 -10.57
CA PHE A 33 4.77 4.57 -9.49
C PHE A 33 3.99 5.11 -8.30
N TYR A 34 3.35 4.19 -7.58
CA TYR A 34 2.71 4.45 -6.29
C TYR A 34 3.61 3.92 -5.17
N TYR A 35 3.86 4.74 -4.16
CA TYR A 35 4.82 4.39 -3.10
C TYR A 35 4.31 4.76 -1.72
N SER A 36 4.74 4.01 -0.70
CA SER A 36 4.49 4.36 0.71
C SER A 36 5.75 4.20 1.56
N SER A 37 5.81 4.92 2.67
CA SER A 37 6.90 4.75 3.64
C SER A 37 6.69 3.49 4.50
N THR A 38 7.71 2.64 4.60
CA THR A 38 7.71 1.51 5.54
C THR A 38 8.01 1.92 6.97
N THR A 39 8.48 3.16 7.20
CA THR A 39 8.60 3.73 8.56
C THR A 39 7.24 3.68 9.27
N SER A 40 6.13 3.76 8.53
CA SER A 40 4.77 3.53 9.05
C SER A 40 4.55 2.16 9.70
N GLY A 41 5.23 1.13 9.21
CA GLY A 41 5.19 -0.22 9.79
C GLY A 41 5.95 -0.34 11.12
N MET A 42 6.83 0.62 11.45
CA MET A 42 7.52 0.66 12.74
C MET A 42 6.66 1.20 13.88
N ALA A 43 5.54 1.85 13.59
CA ALA A 43 4.64 2.33 14.65
C ALA A 43 4.06 1.17 15.48
N PHE A 44 3.99 -0.03 14.89
CA PHE A 44 3.62 -1.23 15.60
C PHE A 44 4.81 -1.74 16.42
N ASN A 45 4.61 -1.83 17.74
CA ASN A 45 5.57 -2.42 18.69
C ASN A 45 6.79 -1.56 19.06
N THR A 46 6.74 -0.24 18.85
CA THR A 46 7.79 0.68 19.33
C THR A 46 7.34 1.47 20.56
N ALA A 47 8.28 1.75 21.47
CA ALA A 47 8.10 2.73 22.55
C ALA A 47 8.31 4.18 22.05
N LEU A 48 8.31 4.36 20.73
CA LEU A 48 8.56 5.65 20.09
C LEU A 48 7.30 6.51 20.14
N ASP A 49 7.51 7.82 20.15
CA ASP A 49 6.43 8.79 20.02
C ASP A 49 5.82 8.71 18.61
N LEU A 50 4.53 8.36 18.53
CA LEU A 50 3.79 8.25 17.27
C LEU A 50 3.82 9.55 16.47
N MET A 51 3.83 10.70 17.15
CA MET A 51 3.92 12.00 16.46
C MET A 51 5.31 12.23 15.85
N SER A 52 6.37 11.78 16.51
CA SER A 52 7.72 11.81 15.92
C SER A 52 7.80 10.94 14.66
N ILE A 53 7.22 9.74 14.71
CA ILE A 53 7.16 8.84 13.53
C ILE A 53 6.38 9.52 12.39
N TYR A 54 5.27 10.17 12.70
CA TYR A 54 4.47 10.88 11.70
C TYR A 54 5.24 12.03 11.04
N GLU A 55 6.00 12.82 11.80
CA GLU A 55 6.85 13.88 11.25
C GLU A 55 8.01 13.34 10.40
N ASP A 56 8.62 12.22 10.81
CA ASP A 56 9.65 11.55 10.01
C ASP A 56 9.09 11.06 8.66
N ILE A 57 7.89 10.46 8.66
CA ILE A 57 7.20 10.04 7.43
C ILE A 57 6.90 11.26 6.54
N LYS A 58 6.40 12.36 7.10
CA LYS A 58 6.15 13.59 6.32
C LYS A 58 7.41 14.10 5.64
N LYS A 59 8.54 14.06 6.34
CA LYS A 59 9.84 14.43 5.79
C LYS A 59 10.25 13.49 4.65
N GLU A 60 10.15 12.18 4.86
CA GLU A 60 10.47 11.17 3.83
C GLU A 60 9.63 11.37 2.55
N ILE A 61 8.32 11.61 2.69
CA ILE A 61 7.44 11.82 1.54
C ILE A 61 7.78 13.14 0.82
N THR A 62 8.05 14.21 1.56
CA THR A 62 8.42 15.52 0.99
C THR A 62 9.74 15.43 0.22
N GLU A 63 10.75 14.79 0.80
CA GLU A 63 12.05 14.57 0.15
C GLU A 63 11.91 13.68 -1.09
N ALA A 64 11.08 12.63 -1.01
CA ALA A 64 10.81 11.75 -2.14
C ALA A 64 10.15 12.48 -3.31
N GLN A 65 9.20 13.37 -3.05
CA GLN A 65 8.57 14.19 -4.10
C GLN A 65 9.58 15.09 -4.80
N ALA A 66 10.47 15.75 -4.06
CA ALA A 66 11.55 16.56 -4.63
C ALA A 66 12.52 15.74 -5.48
N VAL A 67 12.85 14.51 -5.04
CA VAL A 67 13.66 13.58 -5.83
C VAL A 67 12.95 13.18 -7.12
N ALA A 68 11.66 12.80 -7.06
CA ALA A 68 10.88 12.42 -8.23
C ALA A 68 10.83 13.54 -9.28
N GLU A 69 10.60 14.79 -8.84
CA GLU A 69 10.63 15.97 -9.70
C GLU A 69 12.00 16.13 -10.38
N SER A 70 13.10 16.04 -9.60
CA SER A 70 14.47 16.14 -10.14
C SER A 70 14.81 15.04 -11.16
N LEU A 71 14.16 13.90 -11.06
CA LEU A 71 14.32 12.77 -11.96
C LEU A 71 13.28 12.74 -13.09
N SER A 72 12.33 13.68 -13.12
CA SER A 72 11.19 13.71 -14.05
C SER A 72 10.37 12.40 -14.03
N LEU A 73 10.13 11.88 -12.82
CA LEU A 73 9.31 10.70 -12.57
C LEU A 73 7.95 11.11 -12.02
N LYS A 74 6.91 10.33 -12.33
CA LYS A 74 5.59 10.48 -11.71
C LYS A 74 5.51 9.61 -10.46
N ALA A 75 5.58 10.23 -9.30
CA ALA A 75 5.58 9.53 -8.02
C ALA A 75 4.31 9.87 -7.24
N HIS A 76 3.48 8.88 -6.96
CA HIS A 76 2.18 9.03 -6.30
C HIS A 76 2.28 8.50 -4.86
N PRO A 77 2.39 9.38 -3.84
CA PRO A 77 2.54 8.95 -2.47
C PRO A 77 1.23 8.39 -1.94
N LEU A 78 1.28 7.21 -1.34
CA LEU A 78 0.17 6.58 -0.63
C LEU A 78 0.33 6.80 0.87
N TYR A 79 -0.71 7.32 1.51
CA TYR A 79 -0.75 7.42 2.96
C TYR A 79 -0.93 6.04 3.57
N TRP A 80 0.14 5.49 4.16
CA TRP A 80 0.03 4.28 4.96
C TRP A 80 -0.64 4.61 6.28
N VAL A 81 -1.91 4.23 6.39
CA VAL A 81 -2.77 4.56 7.53
C VAL A 81 -2.33 3.76 8.75
N ILE A 82 -1.95 4.46 9.82
CA ILE A 82 -1.58 3.91 11.12
C ILE A 82 -2.75 4.14 12.09
N PRO A 83 -3.57 3.11 12.41
CA PRO A 83 -4.75 3.29 13.26
C PRO A 83 -4.46 3.98 14.59
N GLU A 84 -3.37 3.62 15.25
CA GLU A 84 -2.95 4.16 16.54
C GLU A 84 -2.75 5.69 16.51
N LEU A 85 -2.28 6.23 15.39
CA LEU A 85 -2.13 7.68 15.21
C LEU A 85 -3.50 8.37 15.16
N HIS A 86 -4.46 7.78 14.46
CA HIS A 86 -5.82 8.32 14.36
C HIS A 86 -6.60 8.21 15.67
N TYR A 87 -6.24 7.27 16.55
CA TYR A 87 -6.85 7.20 17.89
C TYR A 87 -6.53 8.41 18.77
N THR A 88 -5.51 9.19 18.42
CA THR A 88 -5.17 10.45 19.10
C THR A 88 -6.08 11.62 18.71
N GLY A 89 -6.98 11.42 17.74
CA GLY A 89 -7.86 12.46 17.19
C GLY A 89 -7.32 13.14 15.93
N LEU A 90 -6.23 12.62 15.34
CA LEU A 90 -5.77 13.06 14.02
C LEU A 90 -6.75 12.57 12.96
N GLU A 91 -7.36 13.49 12.22
CA GLU A 91 -8.29 13.17 11.14
C GLU A 91 -7.55 12.85 9.83
N VAL A 92 -8.09 11.94 9.02
CA VAL A 92 -7.51 11.58 7.70
C VAL A 92 -7.43 12.81 6.79
N GLN A 93 -8.45 13.68 6.81
CA GLN A 93 -8.47 14.89 5.98
C GLN A 93 -7.35 15.87 6.36
N THR A 94 -6.96 15.94 7.63
CA THR A 94 -5.83 16.75 8.07
C THR A 94 -4.53 16.23 7.45
N VAL A 95 -4.32 14.91 7.47
CA VAL A 95 -3.13 14.27 6.85
C VAL A 95 -3.04 14.61 5.35
N LEU A 96 -4.16 14.52 4.63
CA LEU A 96 -4.22 14.82 3.19
C LEU A 96 -4.02 16.32 2.86
N GLN A 97 -4.22 17.22 3.82
CA GLN A 97 -3.97 18.65 3.65
C GLN A 97 -2.49 19.01 3.87
N GLU A 98 -1.78 18.26 4.71
CA GLU A 98 -0.37 18.50 5.01
C GLU A 98 0.56 17.99 3.91
N ILE A 99 0.23 16.83 3.34
CA ILE A 99 1.01 16.16 2.30
C ILE A 99 0.05 15.78 1.17
N PRO A 100 0.40 16.04 -0.11
CA PRO A 100 -0.45 15.73 -1.25
C PRO A 100 -0.44 14.22 -1.57
N TYR A 101 -0.90 13.40 -0.62
CA TYR A 101 -1.10 11.97 -0.85
C TYR A 101 -2.12 11.73 -1.96
N GLU A 102 -1.79 10.80 -2.84
CA GLU A 102 -2.58 10.39 -4.00
C GLU A 102 -3.16 8.98 -3.80
N GLY A 103 -3.38 8.58 -2.55
CA GLY A 103 -4.03 7.32 -2.19
C GLY A 103 -3.73 6.85 -0.78
N PHE A 104 -4.21 5.65 -0.47
CA PHE A 104 -4.07 5.02 0.84
C PHE A 104 -3.37 3.67 0.74
N LYS A 105 -2.65 3.30 1.80
CA LYS A 105 -2.10 1.96 2.03
C LYS A 105 -2.61 1.44 3.37
N LEU A 106 -3.20 0.24 3.36
CA LEU A 106 -3.63 -0.48 4.56
C LEU A 106 -2.78 -1.74 4.73
N HIS A 107 -2.28 -1.99 5.93
CA HIS A 107 -1.40 -3.14 6.19
C HIS A 107 -1.74 -3.86 7.51
N PRO A 108 -2.73 -4.78 7.52
CA PRO A 108 -3.21 -5.47 8.72
C PRO A 108 -2.16 -6.28 9.48
N ARG A 109 -1.13 -6.78 8.78
CA ARG A 109 -0.02 -7.50 9.40
C ARG A 109 0.97 -6.58 10.13
N ALA A 110 1.06 -5.32 9.73
CA ALA A 110 2.05 -4.37 10.25
C ALA A 110 1.41 -3.34 11.18
N ASN A 111 0.09 -3.17 11.16
CA ASN A 111 -0.65 -2.31 12.08
C ASN A 111 -1.97 -3.00 12.46
N LYS A 112 -2.47 -2.77 13.68
CA LYS A 112 -3.63 -3.51 14.18
C LYS A 112 -4.94 -3.02 13.56
N TRP A 113 -5.41 -3.70 12.52
CA TRP A 113 -6.71 -3.46 11.88
C TRP A 113 -7.82 -4.37 12.43
N ASP A 114 -8.13 -4.22 13.72
CA ASP A 114 -9.22 -4.94 14.37
C ASP A 114 -10.59 -4.31 14.05
N LEU A 115 -11.26 -4.80 13.01
CA LEU A 115 -12.56 -4.28 12.57
C LEU A 115 -13.73 -4.60 13.53
N GLN A 116 -13.51 -5.40 14.58
CA GLN A 116 -14.51 -5.56 15.65
C GLN A 116 -14.51 -4.36 16.60
N ASN A 117 -13.40 -3.61 16.67
CA ASN A 117 -13.31 -2.36 17.40
C ASN A 117 -13.98 -1.23 16.58
N SER A 118 -14.95 -0.54 17.19
CA SER A 118 -15.73 0.50 16.50
C SER A 118 -14.87 1.65 15.97
N GLN A 119 -13.85 2.09 16.73
CA GLN A 119 -12.98 3.19 16.32
C GLN A 119 -12.15 2.83 15.09
N THR A 120 -11.66 1.59 15.00
CA THR A 120 -10.93 1.08 13.84
C THR A 120 -11.83 0.92 12.62
N ARG A 121 -13.07 0.45 12.85
CA ARG A 121 -14.08 0.32 11.80
C ARG A 121 -14.50 1.69 11.25
N ASP A 122 -14.69 2.67 12.12
CA ASP A 122 -15.02 4.05 11.74
C ASP A 122 -13.86 4.68 10.94
N LEU A 123 -12.61 4.43 11.34
CA LEU A 123 -11.44 4.83 10.57
C LEU A 123 -11.43 4.18 9.18
N ALA A 124 -11.66 2.87 9.07
CA ALA A 124 -11.74 2.18 7.78
C ALA A 124 -12.83 2.82 6.90
N HIS A 125 -14.03 3.02 7.45
CA HIS A 125 -15.12 3.69 6.75
C HIS A 125 -14.72 5.10 6.27
N GLY A 126 -14.05 5.89 7.12
CA GLY A 126 -13.52 7.21 6.77
C GLY A 126 -12.53 7.18 5.60
N VAL A 127 -11.60 6.21 5.61
CA VAL A 127 -10.63 5.99 4.53
C VAL A 127 -11.34 5.64 3.21
N PHE A 128 -12.21 4.62 3.21
CA PHE A 128 -12.90 4.18 1.99
C PHE A 128 -13.86 5.24 1.44
N LYS A 129 -14.56 5.96 2.31
CA LYS A 129 -15.41 7.09 1.90
C LYS A 129 -14.57 8.19 1.25
N THR A 130 -13.46 8.58 1.86
CA THR A 130 -12.57 9.61 1.31
C THR A 130 -11.96 9.16 -0.02
N ALA A 131 -11.55 7.90 -0.12
CA ALA A 131 -11.04 7.32 -1.35
C ALA A 131 -12.09 7.33 -2.47
N ASP A 132 -13.35 7.07 -2.16
CA ASP A 132 -14.45 7.16 -3.12
C ASP A 132 -14.68 8.59 -3.61
N GLU A 133 -14.85 9.54 -2.68
CA GLU A 133 -15.14 10.94 -2.96
C GLU A 133 -14.03 11.59 -3.81
N LEU A 134 -12.77 11.26 -3.51
CA LEU A 134 -11.59 11.81 -4.17
C LEU A 134 -11.07 10.93 -5.32
N LYS A 135 -11.70 9.77 -5.59
CA LYS A 135 -11.30 8.80 -6.62
C LYS A 135 -9.85 8.31 -6.44
N LEU A 136 -9.43 8.16 -5.20
CA LEU A 136 -8.08 7.74 -4.84
C LEU A 136 -7.98 6.21 -4.75
N PRO A 137 -6.82 5.62 -5.08
CA PRO A 137 -6.57 4.20 -4.86
C PRO A 137 -6.42 3.85 -3.38
N VAL A 138 -6.78 2.62 -3.03
CA VAL A 138 -6.53 1.99 -1.72
C VAL A 138 -5.77 0.69 -1.96
N LEU A 139 -4.48 0.67 -1.63
CA LEU A 139 -3.63 -0.52 -1.68
C LEU A 139 -3.72 -1.27 -0.35
N ILE A 140 -4.13 -2.53 -0.36
CA ILE A 140 -4.29 -3.35 0.85
C ILE A 140 -3.24 -4.46 0.79
N HIS A 141 -2.37 -4.55 1.81
CA HIS A 141 -1.52 -5.73 1.97
C HIS A 141 -2.38 -6.96 2.23
N THR A 142 -2.19 -8.03 1.44
CA THR A 142 -2.94 -9.28 1.66
C THR A 142 -2.04 -10.50 1.88
N GLY A 143 -2.44 -11.32 2.86
CA GLY A 143 -1.78 -12.56 3.25
C GLY A 143 -2.79 -13.69 3.51
N TYR A 144 -2.46 -14.62 4.41
CA TYR A 144 -3.27 -15.82 4.65
C TYR A 144 -3.98 -15.82 6.01
N ASP A 145 -3.62 -14.89 6.90
CA ASP A 145 -4.01 -14.93 8.32
C ASP A 145 -4.94 -13.76 8.64
N ASP A 146 -4.57 -12.91 9.59
CA ASP A 146 -5.34 -11.71 9.98
C ASP A 146 -5.28 -10.59 8.92
N ASP A 147 -4.61 -10.84 7.80
CA ASP A 147 -4.41 -9.92 6.69
C ASP A 147 -4.98 -10.45 5.36
N ARG A 148 -6.00 -11.31 5.39
CA ARG A 148 -6.62 -11.84 4.17
C ARG A 148 -7.22 -10.73 3.28
N ALA A 149 -7.27 -11.02 1.97
CA ALA A 149 -7.88 -10.14 0.98
C ALA A 149 -9.33 -9.70 1.26
N ASP A 150 -10.10 -10.49 2.00
CA ASP A 150 -11.49 -10.17 2.36
C ASP A 150 -11.67 -9.42 3.67
N LEU A 151 -10.58 -9.05 4.38
CA LEU A 151 -10.69 -8.34 5.65
C LEU A 151 -11.52 -7.06 5.56
N PHE A 152 -11.32 -6.27 4.49
CA PHE A 152 -12.00 -5.00 4.28
C PHE A 152 -13.18 -5.08 3.29
N GLU A 153 -13.63 -6.29 2.96
CA GLU A 153 -14.64 -6.50 1.90
C GLU A 153 -15.93 -5.71 2.13
N GLU A 154 -16.34 -5.51 3.39
CA GLU A 154 -17.56 -4.77 3.72
C GLU A 154 -17.58 -3.33 3.17
N PHE A 155 -16.41 -2.76 2.87
CA PHE A 155 -16.28 -1.38 2.36
C PHE A 155 -16.20 -1.28 0.83
N PHE A 156 -16.01 -2.39 0.12
CA PHE A 156 -15.69 -2.36 -1.31
C PHE A 156 -16.86 -1.86 -2.17
N ALA A 157 -18.09 -2.29 -1.85
CA ALA A 157 -19.29 -1.85 -2.55
C ALA A 157 -19.63 -0.36 -2.28
N SER A 158 -19.26 0.16 -1.10
CA SER A 158 -19.52 1.55 -0.73
C SER A 158 -18.52 2.55 -1.32
N ALA A 159 -17.44 2.07 -1.94
CA ALA A 159 -16.42 2.92 -2.56
C ALA A 159 -16.24 2.65 -4.07
N PRO A 160 -17.32 2.68 -4.88
CA PRO A 160 -17.30 2.27 -6.29
C PRO A 160 -16.35 3.09 -7.18
N ASN A 161 -15.97 4.30 -6.79
CA ASN A 161 -15.05 5.17 -7.53
C ASN A 161 -13.58 5.01 -7.09
N ALA A 162 -13.32 4.40 -5.93
CA ALA A 162 -11.98 4.11 -5.47
C ALA A 162 -11.40 2.90 -6.21
N LYS A 163 -10.12 2.93 -6.58
CA LYS A 163 -9.41 1.75 -7.11
C LYS A 163 -8.85 0.93 -5.95
N ILE A 164 -9.47 -0.20 -5.62
CA ILE A 164 -9.06 -1.06 -4.51
C ILE A 164 -8.09 -2.11 -5.02
N ILE A 165 -6.86 -2.15 -4.50
CA ILE A 165 -5.79 -3.02 -4.99
C ILE A 165 -5.41 -4.01 -3.88
N LEU A 166 -5.65 -5.30 -4.13
CA LEU A 166 -5.26 -6.40 -3.25
C LEU A 166 -3.82 -6.81 -3.55
N ALA A 167 -2.87 -6.40 -2.72
CA ALA A 167 -1.47 -6.73 -2.92
C ALA A 167 -1.21 -8.22 -2.72
N HIS A 168 -0.35 -8.84 -3.53
CA HIS A 168 0.10 -10.23 -3.41
C HIS A 168 -0.94 -11.32 -3.74
N CYS A 169 -2.18 -10.97 -4.07
CA CYS A 169 -3.24 -11.91 -4.46
C CYS A 169 -3.48 -13.05 -3.44
N ARG A 170 -3.54 -12.74 -2.14
CA ARG A 170 -3.64 -13.76 -1.09
C ARG A 170 -4.86 -13.59 -0.17
N PRO A 171 -5.57 -14.68 0.14
CA PRO A 171 -5.50 -16.00 -0.49
C PRO A 171 -6.02 -15.95 -1.94
N LEU A 172 -5.43 -16.71 -2.86
CA LEU A 172 -5.76 -16.63 -4.29
C LEU A 172 -7.25 -16.84 -4.59
N GLU A 173 -7.88 -17.85 -3.99
CA GLU A 173 -9.30 -18.15 -4.23
C GLU A 173 -10.21 -17.00 -3.75
N THR A 174 -9.87 -16.39 -2.61
CA THR A 174 -10.55 -15.19 -2.12
C THR A 174 -10.34 -14.02 -3.07
N THR A 175 -9.11 -13.79 -3.55
CA THR A 175 -8.82 -12.75 -4.55
C THR A 175 -9.65 -12.97 -5.82
N LEU A 176 -9.71 -14.19 -6.37
CA LEU A 176 -10.51 -14.48 -7.57
C LEU A 176 -12.00 -14.18 -7.37
N ARG A 177 -12.56 -14.52 -6.21
CA ARG A 177 -13.95 -14.19 -5.85
C ARG A 177 -14.17 -12.68 -5.85
N LEU A 178 -13.33 -11.94 -5.13
CA LEU A 178 -13.44 -10.49 -5.01
C LEU A 178 -13.27 -9.77 -6.36
N LEU A 179 -12.37 -10.25 -7.22
CA LEU A 179 -12.22 -9.75 -8.59
C LEU A 179 -13.50 -9.98 -9.42
N GLY A 180 -14.23 -11.07 -9.20
CA GLY A 180 -15.49 -11.35 -9.88
C GLY A 180 -16.67 -10.51 -9.37
N GLU A 181 -16.71 -10.27 -8.06
CA GLU A 181 -17.85 -9.59 -7.39
C GLU A 181 -17.79 -8.06 -7.50
N TYR A 182 -16.60 -7.46 -7.49
CA TYR A 182 -16.44 -6.01 -7.36
C TYR A 182 -15.72 -5.41 -8.57
N LYS A 183 -16.37 -4.50 -9.29
CA LYS A 183 -15.79 -3.83 -10.48
C LYS A 183 -14.57 -2.97 -10.16
N ASN A 184 -14.51 -2.43 -8.95
CA ASN A 184 -13.49 -1.52 -8.46
C ASN A 184 -12.32 -2.22 -7.75
N VAL A 185 -12.34 -3.55 -7.66
CA VAL A 185 -11.27 -4.35 -7.06
C VAL A 185 -10.32 -4.90 -8.13
N PHE A 186 -9.03 -4.75 -7.85
CA PHE A 186 -7.85 -5.12 -8.63
C PHE A 186 -6.88 -5.89 -7.74
N CYS A 187 -5.83 -6.46 -8.33
CA CYS A 187 -4.73 -7.08 -7.60
C CYS A 187 -3.38 -6.75 -8.24
N ASP A 188 -2.28 -6.86 -7.50
CA ASP A 188 -0.94 -6.61 -8.03
C ASP A 188 -0.12 -7.89 -8.31
N THR A 189 1.06 -7.72 -8.90
CA THR A 189 1.97 -8.84 -9.20
C THR A 189 3.03 -9.10 -8.14
N ALA A 190 3.08 -8.32 -7.05
CA ALA A 190 4.17 -8.38 -6.09
C ALA A 190 4.14 -9.70 -5.30
N PHE A 191 5.25 -10.44 -5.27
CA PHE A 191 5.33 -11.78 -4.64
C PHE A 191 4.30 -12.80 -5.18
N VAL A 192 3.78 -12.62 -6.40
CA VAL A 192 2.82 -13.55 -7.00
C VAL A 192 3.53 -14.51 -7.94
N SER A 193 3.28 -15.82 -7.77
CA SER A 193 3.86 -16.82 -8.64
C SER A 193 3.30 -16.72 -10.07
N ARG A 194 4.13 -17.01 -11.09
CA ARG A 194 3.67 -17.09 -12.49
C ARG A 194 2.48 -18.04 -12.68
N ARG A 195 2.40 -19.09 -11.85
CA ARG A 195 1.28 -20.05 -11.87
C ARG A 195 -0.01 -19.38 -11.43
N ASP A 196 0.03 -18.57 -10.38
CA ASP A 196 -1.17 -17.94 -9.84
C ASP A 196 -1.61 -16.77 -10.73
N ILE A 197 -0.68 -16.01 -11.32
CA ILE A 197 -1.01 -15.05 -12.39
C ILE A 197 -1.74 -15.74 -13.55
N LYS A 198 -1.26 -16.90 -14.01
CA LYS A 198 -1.94 -17.66 -15.07
C LYS A 198 -3.36 -18.08 -14.67
N LYS A 199 -3.60 -18.43 -13.40
CA LYS A 199 -4.94 -18.76 -12.90
C LYS A 199 -5.86 -17.54 -12.95
N ILE A 200 -5.38 -16.37 -12.51
CA ILE A 200 -6.14 -15.11 -12.58
C ILE A 200 -6.49 -14.76 -14.03
N CYS A 201 -5.52 -14.87 -14.95
CA CYS A 201 -5.79 -14.67 -16.38
C CYS A 201 -6.80 -15.67 -16.93
N SER A 202 -6.68 -16.95 -16.57
CA SER A 202 -7.58 -18.03 -17.04
C SER A 202 -9.01 -17.88 -16.50
N ALA A 203 -9.17 -17.24 -15.35
CA ALA A 203 -10.47 -16.89 -14.78
C ALA A 203 -11.10 -15.64 -15.44
N GLY A 204 -10.41 -15.00 -16.38
CA GLY A 204 -10.93 -13.85 -17.14
C GLY A 204 -10.61 -12.48 -16.54
N PHE A 205 -9.74 -12.40 -15.53
CA PHE A 205 -9.45 -11.15 -14.80
C PHE A 205 -8.13 -10.48 -15.21
N THR A 206 -7.69 -10.66 -16.46
CA THR A 206 -6.39 -10.12 -16.93
C THR A 206 -6.33 -8.60 -16.85
N ASP A 207 -7.45 -7.92 -17.11
CA ASP A 207 -7.63 -6.47 -17.04
C ASP A 207 -7.61 -5.91 -15.61
N LYS A 208 -7.68 -6.79 -14.61
CA LYS A 208 -7.65 -6.44 -13.18
C LYS A 208 -6.30 -6.70 -12.50
N ILE A 209 -5.29 -7.13 -13.26
CA ILE A 209 -3.93 -7.32 -12.76
C ILE A 209 -3.14 -6.04 -13.03
N LEU A 210 -2.58 -5.47 -11.97
CA LEU A 210 -1.69 -4.32 -12.01
C LEU A 210 -0.25 -4.77 -11.76
N PHE A 211 0.71 -4.17 -12.46
CA PHE A 211 2.12 -4.41 -12.12
C PHE A 211 2.42 -3.77 -10.76
N GLY A 212 3.05 -4.55 -9.89
CA GLY A 212 3.55 -4.16 -8.58
C GLY A 212 4.81 -4.97 -8.27
N SER A 213 5.88 -4.33 -7.81
CA SER A 213 7.13 -5.02 -7.49
C SER A 213 7.37 -5.24 -6.00
N ASP A 214 6.79 -4.41 -5.12
CA ASP A 214 7.12 -4.36 -3.70
C ASP A 214 8.65 -4.15 -3.49
N PHE A 215 9.25 -3.37 -4.39
CA PHE A 215 10.64 -2.95 -4.29
C PHE A 215 10.76 -1.81 -3.27
N PRO A 216 11.80 -1.79 -2.40
CA PRO A 216 12.96 -2.68 -2.34
C PRO A 216 12.82 -3.88 -1.40
N ILE A 217 11.62 -4.17 -0.90
CA ILE A 217 11.38 -5.25 0.07
C ILE A 217 11.69 -6.62 -0.53
N THR A 218 11.39 -6.81 -1.80
CA THR A 218 11.83 -8.00 -2.56
C THR A 218 13.34 -8.24 -2.48
N VAL A 219 14.16 -7.19 -2.59
CA VAL A 219 15.63 -7.28 -2.49
C VAL A 219 16.06 -7.56 -1.07
N PHE A 220 15.46 -6.89 -0.08
CA PHE A 220 15.73 -7.17 1.33
C PHE A 220 15.52 -8.64 1.68
N LEU A 221 14.34 -9.19 1.32
CA LEU A 221 13.98 -10.56 1.63
C LEU A 221 14.85 -11.56 0.85
N TYR A 222 15.25 -11.23 -0.38
CA TYR A 222 16.23 -12.04 -1.11
C TYR A 222 17.56 -12.14 -0.35
N HIS A 223 18.09 -11.03 0.16
CA HIS A 223 19.31 -11.04 0.96
C HIS A 223 19.14 -11.77 2.30
N ALA A 224 17.99 -11.63 2.95
CA ALA A 224 17.71 -12.27 4.24
C ALA A 224 17.55 -13.79 4.12
N TYR A 225 16.92 -14.30 3.06
CA TYR A 225 16.55 -15.70 2.91
C TYR A 225 17.31 -16.47 1.82
N GLY A 226 18.10 -15.78 0.99
CA GLY A 226 18.88 -16.38 -0.10
C GLY A 226 18.03 -16.90 -1.27
N LYS A 227 16.74 -16.53 -1.36
CA LYS A 227 15.83 -16.92 -2.44
C LYS A 227 14.75 -15.88 -2.67
N TRP A 228 14.27 -15.78 -3.92
CA TRP A 228 13.08 -14.99 -4.26
C TRP A 228 11.84 -15.68 -3.68
N LEU A 229 10.98 -14.92 -2.99
CA LEU A 229 9.74 -15.39 -2.38
C LEU A 229 8.56 -15.30 -3.34
#